data_AF-A0A531JBT8-F1
#
_entry.id   AF-A0A531JBT8-F1
#
_cell.length_a   1.000
_cell.length_b   1.000
_cell.length_c   1.000
_cell.angle_alpha   90.00
_cell.angle_beta   90.00
_cell.angle_gamma   90.00
#
_symmetry.space_group_name_H-M   'P 1'
#
loop_
_entity.id
_entity.type
_entity.pdbx_description
1 polymer ?
#
loop_
_entity_poly.entity_id
_entity_poly.type
_entity_poly.pdbx_seq_one_letter_code
_entity_poly.pdbx_strand_id
1 'polypeptide(L)' 'QTFDEIRRKYQMEAEFRAAVDRYCDDFEKLLKDVSRNDRDNMMAQTYLTSDTGKVYTMLAHASGRLH' A
#
# COMPACT_ATOMS: atom_id res chain seq x y z
N GLN A 1 7.69 -13.37 -10.04
CA GLN A 1 8.74 -12.50 -10.61
C GLN A 1 8.65 -11.08 -10.06
N THR A 2 7.66 -10.25 -10.41
CA THR A 2 7.58 -8.85 -9.90
C THR A 2 7.54 -8.74 -8.37
N PHE A 3 6.77 -9.59 -7.69
CA PHE A 3 6.68 -9.59 -6.23
C PHE A 3 8.01 -9.95 -5.55
N ASP A 4 8.68 -11.00 -6.02
CA ASP A 4 9.96 -11.46 -5.47
C ASP A 4 11.06 -10.41 -5.65
N GLU A 5 11.05 -9.70 -6.77
CA GLU A 5 11.95 -8.58 -7.05
C GLU A 5 11.69 -7.40 -6.10
N ILE A 6 10.43 -7.01 -5.89
CA ILE A 6 10.06 -5.95 -4.94
C ILE A 6 10.49 -6.34 -3.53
N ARG A 7 10.22 -7.57 -3.09
CA ARG A 7 10.62 -8.07 -1.77
C ARG A 7 12.13 -8.07 -1.60
N ARG A 8 12.88 -8.52 -2.62
CA ARG A 8 14.35 -8.51 -2.61
C ARG A 8 14.88 -7.08 -2.53
N LYS A 9 14.35 -6.15 -3.33
CA LYS A 9 14.72 -4.73 -3.28
C LYS A 9 14.39 -4.11 -1.93
N TYR A 10 13.21 -4.40 -1.37
CA TYR A 10 12.81 -3.91 -0.05
C TYR A 10 13.76 -4.36 1.07
N GLN A 11 14.33 -5.56 0.96
CA GLN A 11 15.31 -6.07 1.92
C GLN A 11 16.73 -5.50 1.71
N MET A 12 17.12 -5.26 0.45
CA MET A 12 18.50 -4.90 0.09
C MET A 12 18.73 -3.37 -0.07
N GLU A 13 17.70 -2.62 -0.43
CA GLU A 13 17.79 -1.19 -0.76
C GLU A 13 17.04 -0.35 0.29
N ALA A 14 17.79 0.31 1.18
CA ALA A 14 17.22 1.08 2.29
C ALA A 14 16.37 2.29 1.82
N GLU A 15 16.75 2.93 0.71
CA GLU A 15 15.99 4.03 0.12
C GLU A 15 14.64 3.54 -0.43
N PHE A 16 14.65 2.41 -1.15
CA PHE A 16 13.43 1.79 -1.64
C PHE A 16 12.51 1.37 -0.48
N ARG A 17 13.07 0.79 0.57
CA ARG A 17 12.33 0.47 1.80
C ARG A 17 11.64 1.70 2.38
N ALA A 18 12.36 2.79 2.57
CA ALA A 18 11.81 4.03 3.11
C ALA A 18 10.71 4.63 2.20
N ALA A 19 10.87 4.56 0.89
CA ALA A 19 9.86 5.02 -0.07
C ALA A 19 8.59 4.15 0.00
N VAL A 20 8.73 2.83 0.09
CA VAL A 20 7.61 1.89 0.25
C VAL A 20 6.88 2.10 1.57
N ASP A 21 7.63 2.22 2.67
CA ASP A 21 7.07 2.48 4.00
C ASP A 21 6.24 3.77 4.00
N ARG A 22 6.81 4.85 3.48
CA ARG A 22 6.11 6.14 3.38
C ARG A 22 4.86 6.04 2.52
N TYR A 23 4.94 5.38 1.36
CA TYR A 23 3.81 5.19 0.48
C TYR A 23 2.67 4.43 1.16
N CYS A 24 2.97 3.33 1.84
CA CYS A 24 1.99 2.57 2.60
C CYS A 24 1.35 3.41 3.70
N ASP A 25 2.16 4.11 4.51
CA ASP A 25 1.66 4.95 5.60
C ASP A 25 0.76 6.09 5.10
N ASP A 26 1.11 6.73 3.98
CA ASP A 26 0.31 7.81 3.39
C ASP A 26 -0.99 7.26 2.77
N PHE A 27 -0.95 6.07 2.16
CA PHE A 27 -2.14 5.41 1.63
C PHE A 27 -3.10 4.95 2.74
N GLU A 28 -2.59 4.41 3.85
CA GLU A 28 -3.40 4.04 5.01
C GLU A 28 -4.08 5.25 5.65
N LYS A 29 -3.39 6.40 5.75
CA LYS A 29 -3.99 7.66 6.20
C LYS A 29 -5.10 8.11 5.25
N LEU A 30 -4.85 8.09 3.94
CA LEU A 30 -5.86 8.42 2.94
C LEU A 30 -7.10 7.54 3.09
N LEU A 31 -6.93 6.22 3.19
CA LEU A 31 -8.04 5.30 3.40
C LEU A 31 -8.81 5.60 4.68
N LYS A 32 -8.11 5.89 5.78
CA LYS A 32 -8.73 6.25 7.07
C LYS A 32 -9.53 7.55 6.98
N ASP A 33 -8.99 8.56 6.30
CA ASP A 33 -9.65 9.85 6.14
C ASP A 33 -10.87 9.75 5.21
N VAL A 34 -10.76 8.99 4.12
CA VAL A 34 -11.89 8.71 3.22
C VAL A 34 -12.97 7.90 3.93
N SER A 35 -12.61 6.84 4.66
CA SER A 35 -13.56 5.99 5.40
C SER A 35 -14.28 6.75 6.52
N ARG A 36 -13.65 7.79 7.09
CA ARG A 36 -14.30 8.68 8.08
C ARG A 36 -15.32 9.61 7.44
N ASN A 37 -15.05 10.07 6.22
CA ASN A 37 -15.91 11.01 5.50
C ASN A 37 -17.02 10.32 4.71
N ASP A 38 -16.85 9.04 4.37
CA ASP A 38 -17.82 8.25 3.61
C ASP A 38 -18.47 7.17 4.48
N ARG A 39 -19.70 7.41 4.95
CA ARG A 39 -20.45 6.50 5.84
C ARG A 39 -20.67 5.12 5.24
N ASP A 40 -20.76 5.01 3.91
CA ASP A 40 -21.04 3.75 3.23
C ASP A 40 -19.77 3.01 2.78
N ASN A 41 -18.59 3.56 3.07
CA ASN A 41 -17.28 2.97 2.76
C ASN A 41 -17.07 2.63 1.27
N MET A 42 -17.91 3.17 0.37
CA MET A 42 -17.87 2.91 -1.07
C MET A 42 -16.63 3.53 -1.72
N MET A 43 -16.24 4.72 -1.28
CA MET A 43 -15.05 5.42 -1.76
C MET A 43 -13.80 4.67 -1.35
N ALA A 44 -13.70 4.18 -0.11
CA ALA A 44 -12.58 3.37 0.35
C ALA A 44 -12.43 2.08 -0.49
N GLN A 45 -13.53 1.39 -0.80
CA GLN A 45 -13.52 0.23 -1.71
C GLN A 45 -13.08 0.59 -3.13
N THR A 46 -13.50 1.74 -3.64
CA THR A 46 -13.09 2.25 -4.96
C THR A 46 -11.58 2.49 -5.01
N TYR A 47 -11.01 3.08 -3.95
CA TYR A 47 -9.56 3.27 -3.84
C TYR A 47 -8.80 1.96 -3.75
N LEU A 48 -9.30 0.97 -2.99
CA LEU A 48 -8.66 -0.34 -2.89
C LEU A 48 -8.66 -1.13 -4.21
N THR A 49 -9.72 -0.98 -5.01
CA THR A 49 -9.84 -1.65 -6.32
C THR A 49 -9.14 -0.90 -7.46
N SER A 50 -8.79 0.37 -7.25
CA SER A 50 -8.01 1.19 -8.18
C SER A 50 -6.58 0.66 -8.39
N ASP A 51 -5.89 1.15 -9.43
CA ASP A 51 -4.50 0.77 -9.69
C ASP A 51 -3.56 1.19 -8.55
N THR A 52 -3.87 2.31 -7.87
CA THR A 52 -3.14 2.74 -6.66
C THR A 52 -3.34 1.75 -5.51
N GLY A 53 -4.57 1.23 -5.32
CA GLY A 53 -4.86 0.20 -4.33
C GLY A 53 -4.19 -1.15 -4.61
N LYS A 54 -4.06 -1.54 -5.89
CA LYS A 54 -3.30 -2.73 -6.30
C LYS A 54 -1.80 -2.58 -6.00
N VAL A 55 -1.23 -1.40 -6.27
CA VAL A 55 0.17 -1.10 -5.95
C VAL A 55 0.38 -1.15 -4.43
N TYR A 56 -0.50 -0.50 -3.65
CA TYR A 56 -0.47 -0.58 -2.19
C TYR A 56 -0.48 -2.03 -1.70
N THR A 57 -1.43 -2.84 -2.16
CA THR A 57 -1.56 -4.25 -1.75
C THR A 57 -0.29 -5.03 -2.08
N MET A 58 0.24 -4.87 -3.29
CA MET A 58 1.48 -5.52 -3.72
C MET A 58 2.69 -5.12 -2.83
N LEU A 59 2.83 -3.83 -2.51
CA LEU A 59 3.92 -3.32 -1.67
C LEU A 59 3.77 -3.73 -0.20
N ALA A 60 2.56 -3.69 0.34
CA ALA A 60 2.27 -4.07 1.72
C ALA A 60 2.46 -5.59 1.94
N HIS A 61 2.15 -6.43 0.95
CA HIS A 61 2.53 -7.84 0.99
C HIS A 61 4.05 -8.03 0.83
N ALA A 62 4.71 -7.29 -0.06
CA ALA A 62 6.15 -7.46 -0.30
C ALA A 62 7.01 -7.00 0.89
N SER A 63 6.53 -6.04 1.67
CA SER A 63 7.13 -5.57 2.92
C SER A 63 6.86 -6.49 4.12
N GLY A 64 5.94 -7.46 3.98
CA GLY A 64 5.54 -8.36 5.07
C GLY A 64 4.53 -7.78 6.06
N ARG A 65 3.92 -6.61 5.73
CA ARG A 65 2.91 -5.95 6.57
C ARG A 65 1.52 -6.59 6.44
N LEU A 66 1.20 -7.15 5.27
CA LEU A 66 -0.03 -7.92 5.03
C LEU A 66 0.29 -9.42 4.99
N HIS A 67 -0.26 -10.17 5.95
CA HIS A 67 -0.26 -11.65 5.99
C HIS A 67 -1.51 -12.21 5.30
#